data_AF-A0A804L441-F1
#
_entry.id   AF-A0A804L441-F1
#
_cell.length_a   1.000
_cell.length_b   1.000
_cell.length_c   1.000
_cell.angle_alpha   90.00
_cell.angle_beta   90.00
_cell.angle_gamma   90.00
#
_symmetry.space_group_name_H-M   'P 1'
#
loop_
_entity.id
_entity.type
_entity.pdbx_description
1 polymer ?
#
loop_
_entity_poly.entity_id
_entity_poly.type
_entity_poly.pdbx_seq_one_letter_code
_entity_poly.pdbx_strand_id
1 'polypeptide(L)'
;MAKPSFQCLGTSIDVPNVQALAASIANPADVPPRYVRPEAKADPVVSDGDSELPVIDFSRLLHHRFSREESAKLHHACADWGFFQLINHGVPDQAMENMKADIVEFFKLPLEEKKASAQLPNSLEGYGQTFVVSDDQKLDWADMLYLITRPLHSRNIDLWPAQPLTFRDSLSCYSMELKTVAGDRR
;
A
#
# COMPACT_ATOMS: atom_id res chain seq x y z
N MET A 1 -10.38 33.11 -1.20
CA MET A 1 -9.28 32.16 -1.46
C MET A 1 -9.85 31.03 -2.32
N ALA A 2 -9.31 30.84 -3.52
CA ALA A 2 -9.78 29.81 -4.45
C ALA A 2 -9.39 28.43 -3.89
N LYS A 3 -10.36 27.50 -3.85
CA LYS A 3 -10.07 26.08 -3.59
C LYS A 3 -9.11 25.60 -4.68
N PRO A 4 -8.04 24.85 -4.35
CA PRO A 4 -7.22 24.22 -5.38
C PRO A 4 -8.14 23.34 -6.23
N SER A 5 -8.17 23.57 -7.53
CA SER A 5 -8.83 22.65 -8.46
C SER A 5 -7.98 21.38 -8.48
N PHE A 6 -8.50 20.29 -7.95
CA PHE A 6 -7.94 18.98 -8.23
C PHE A 6 -8.07 18.78 -9.74
N GLN A 7 -6.92 18.75 -10.42
CA GLN A 7 -6.84 18.33 -11.81
C GLN A 7 -7.53 16.97 -11.91
N CYS A 8 -8.30 16.77 -12.98
CA CYS A 8 -8.95 15.50 -13.29
C CYS A 8 -7.88 14.40 -13.33
N LEU A 9 -7.73 13.66 -12.23
CA LEU A 9 -6.94 12.43 -12.18
C LEU A 9 -7.82 11.42 -12.90
N GLY A 10 -7.46 11.12 -14.15
CA GLY A 10 -8.33 10.50 -15.15
C GLY A 10 -9.13 9.29 -14.66
N THR A 11 -10.29 9.08 -15.28
CA THR A 11 -11.14 7.91 -15.07
C THR A 11 -10.36 6.63 -15.39
N SER A 12 -10.40 5.65 -14.48
CA SER A 12 -9.89 4.30 -14.77
C SER A 12 -11.00 3.47 -15.44
N ILE A 13 -10.63 2.68 -16.44
CA ILE A 13 -11.55 1.71 -17.05
C ILE A 13 -11.81 0.60 -16.02
N ASP A 14 -13.08 0.23 -15.85
CA ASP A 14 -13.47 -0.88 -14.99
C ASP A 14 -12.86 -2.18 -15.49
N VAL A 15 -12.19 -2.89 -14.58
CA VAL A 15 -11.58 -4.19 -14.84
C VAL A 15 -12.11 -5.24 -13.86
N PRO A 16 -12.11 -6.53 -14.25
CA PRO A 16 -12.55 -7.59 -13.36
C PRO A 16 -11.78 -7.59 -12.03
N ASN A 17 -12.51 -7.83 -10.94
CA ASN A 17 -11.91 -8.05 -9.64
C ASN A 17 -11.00 -9.29 -9.67
N VAL A 18 -9.73 -9.14 -9.28
CA VAL A 18 -8.73 -10.20 -9.41
C VAL A 18 -8.98 -11.33 -8.43
N GLN A 19 -9.43 -11.05 -7.20
CA GLN A 19 -9.75 -12.10 -6.24
C GLN A 19 -10.91 -12.99 -6.71
N ALA A 20 -11.97 -12.40 -7.29
CA ALA A 20 -13.07 -13.14 -7.89
C ALA A 20 -12.63 -13.93 -9.13
N LEU A 21 -11.80 -13.32 -9.98
CA LEU A 21 -11.22 -13.97 -11.15
C LEU A 21 -10.36 -15.19 -10.74
N ALA A 22 -9.49 -15.02 -9.73
CA ALA A 22 -8.66 -16.08 -9.20
C ALA A 22 -9.49 -17.25 -8.65
N ALA A 23 -10.64 -16.97 -8.01
CA ALA A 23 -11.55 -18.02 -7.53
C ALA A 23 -12.26 -18.78 -8.67
N SER A 24 -12.40 -18.16 -9.85
CA SER A 24 -13.05 -18.76 -11.02
C SER A 24 -12.09 -19.55 -11.94
N ILE A 25 -10.78 -19.28 -11.85
CA ILE A 25 -9.76 -19.91 -12.69
C ILE A 25 -9.36 -21.25 -12.10
N ALA A 26 -9.58 -22.33 -12.87
CA ALA A 26 -9.15 -23.68 -12.49
C ALA A 26 -7.73 -24.00 -12.97
N ASN A 27 -7.33 -23.50 -14.15
CA ASN A 27 -6.00 -23.73 -14.72
C ASN A 27 -5.26 -22.41 -14.93
N PRO A 28 -3.95 -22.31 -14.63
CA PRO A 28 -3.17 -21.10 -14.90
C PRO A 28 -3.19 -20.62 -16.36
N ALA A 29 -3.44 -21.53 -17.31
CA ALA A 29 -3.61 -21.20 -18.73
C ALA A 29 -4.87 -20.37 -19.03
N ASP A 30 -5.85 -20.35 -18.12
CA ASP A 30 -7.11 -19.61 -18.25
C ASP A 30 -6.98 -18.15 -17.76
N VAL A 31 -5.79 -17.75 -17.27
CA VAL A 31 -5.50 -16.36 -16.89
C VAL A 31 -5.65 -15.45 -18.11
N PRO A 32 -6.46 -14.37 -18.03
CA PRO A 32 -6.70 -13.51 -19.18
C PRO A 32 -5.40 -12.89 -19.72
N PRO A 33 -5.27 -12.73 -21.06
CA PRO A 33 -4.03 -12.24 -21.69
C PRO A 33 -3.53 -10.87 -21.19
N ARG A 34 -4.40 -10.04 -20.63
CA ARG A 34 -4.03 -8.73 -20.04
C ARG A 34 -3.15 -8.87 -18.80
N TYR A 35 -3.15 -10.01 -18.11
CA TYR A 35 -2.32 -10.25 -16.93
C TYR A 35 -1.04 -11.04 -17.24
N VAL A 36 -0.89 -11.54 -18.48
CA VAL A 36 0.29 -12.30 -18.90
C VAL A 36 1.38 -11.35 -19.38
N ARG A 37 2.58 -11.47 -18.78
CA ARG A 37 3.78 -10.68 -19.08
C ARG A 37 4.85 -11.55 -19.76
N PRO A 38 4.78 -11.78 -21.08
CA PRO A 38 5.78 -12.59 -21.78
C PRO A 38 7.20 -11.99 -21.73
N GLU A 39 7.30 -10.67 -21.56
CA GLU A 39 8.56 -9.93 -21.41
C GLU A 39 9.23 -10.13 -20.05
N ALA A 40 8.47 -10.52 -19.03
CA ALA A 40 9.01 -10.97 -17.76
C ALA A 40 9.59 -12.37 -17.96
N LYS A 41 10.76 -12.44 -18.61
CA LYS A 41 11.61 -13.62 -18.50
C LYS A 41 11.74 -13.90 -17.01
N ALA A 42 11.50 -15.14 -16.63
CA ALA A 42 11.64 -15.64 -15.26
C ALA A 42 13.12 -15.67 -14.85
N ASP A 43 13.85 -14.57 -15.07
CA ASP A 43 15.09 -14.33 -14.35
C ASP A 43 14.66 -14.26 -12.89
N PRO A 44 15.08 -15.22 -12.05
CA PRO A 44 14.71 -15.20 -10.65
C PRO A 44 15.16 -13.85 -10.08
N VAL A 45 14.21 -13.09 -9.54
CA VAL A 45 14.49 -11.90 -8.72
C VAL A 45 15.35 -12.27 -7.50
N VAL A 46 15.47 -13.57 -7.21
CA VAL A 46 16.38 -14.13 -6.23
C VAL A 46 17.73 -14.38 -6.88
N SER A 47 18.60 -13.36 -6.83
CA SER A 47 20.04 -13.60 -6.90
C SER A 47 20.46 -14.23 -5.57
N ASP A 48 21.11 -15.39 -5.62
CA ASP A 48 21.80 -16.06 -4.50
C ASP A 48 23.08 -15.27 -4.09
N GLY A 49 23.00 -13.94 -4.12
CA GLY A 49 24.09 -13.05 -3.79
C GLY A 49 24.00 -12.63 -2.33
N ASP A 50 25.15 -12.57 -1.64
CA ASP A 50 25.32 -12.16 -0.24
C ASP A 50 24.88 -10.71 0.08
N SER A 51 24.19 -10.03 -0.84
CA SER A 51 23.76 -8.65 -0.67
C SER A 51 22.42 -8.63 0.07
N GLU A 52 22.49 -8.63 1.40
CA GLU A 52 21.32 -8.43 2.26
C GLU A 52 20.83 -6.97 2.19
N LEU A 53 19.50 -6.80 2.18
CA LEU A 53 18.88 -5.47 2.20
C LEU A 53 19.30 -4.73 3.49
N PRO A 54 19.75 -3.47 3.42
CA PRO A 54 20.20 -2.74 4.60
C PRO A 54 19.14 -2.69 5.70
N VAL A 55 19.55 -2.91 6.95
CA VAL A 55 18.70 -2.78 8.13
C VAL A 55 19.16 -1.58 8.95
N ILE A 56 18.23 -0.67 9.22
CA ILE A 56 18.44 0.54 10.00
C ILE A 56 17.73 0.41 11.34
N ASP A 57 18.46 0.63 12.43
CA ASP A 57 17.90 0.65 13.78
C ASP A 57 17.47 2.07 14.15
N PHE A 58 16.15 2.30 14.19
CA PHE A 58 15.61 3.62 14.47
C PHE A 58 15.93 4.12 15.88
N SER A 59 16.01 3.21 16.86
CA SER A 59 16.38 3.56 18.23
C SER A 59 17.82 4.07 18.32
N ARG A 60 18.74 3.45 17.56
CA ARG A 60 20.14 3.90 17.44
C ARG A 60 20.24 5.22 16.70
N LEU A 61 19.42 5.41 15.65
CA LEU A 61 19.37 6.65 14.88
C LEU A 61 19.00 7.86 15.77
N LEU A 62 18.08 7.66 16.72
CA LEU A 62 17.65 8.70 17.67
C LEU A 62 18.57 8.80 18.90
N HIS A 63 19.48 7.84 19.12
CA HIS A 63 20.33 7.81 20.29
C HIS A 63 21.62 8.61 20.10
N HIS A 64 21.87 9.62 20.94
CA HIS A 64 23.01 10.54 20.87
C HIS A 64 24.40 9.89 20.66
N ARG A 65 24.64 8.68 21.18
CA ARG A 65 25.92 7.97 21.01
C ARG A 65 26.08 7.24 19.69
N PHE A 66 24.97 6.79 19.09
CA PHE A 66 24.98 5.90 17.92
C PHE A 66 24.46 6.58 16.66
N SER A 67 23.80 7.74 16.81
CA SER A 67 23.14 8.45 15.71
C SER A 67 24.05 8.74 14.53
N ARG A 68 25.33 9.06 14.75
CA ARG A 68 26.29 9.32 13.66
C ARG A 68 26.57 8.08 12.81
N GLU A 69 26.81 6.94 13.47
CA GLU A 69 27.08 5.67 12.78
C GLU A 69 25.82 5.21 12.02
N GLU A 70 24.67 5.26 12.69
CA GLU A 70 23.41 4.80 12.12
C GLU A 70 22.91 5.73 10.99
N SER A 71 23.15 7.04 11.10
CA SER A 71 22.87 8.00 10.02
C SER A 71 23.75 7.75 8.79
N ALA A 72 25.01 7.33 8.98
CA ALA A 72 25.88 6.96 7.86
C ALA A 72 25.35 5.71 7.15
N LYS A 73 24.89 4.69 7.91
CA LYS A 73 24.22 3.51 7.33
C LYS A 73 22.96 3.89 6.56
N LEU A 74 22.12 4.76 7.13
CA LEU A 74 20.92 5.25 6.45
C LEU A 74 21.27 6.00 5.16
N HIS A 75 22.31 6.84 5.18
CA HIS A 75 22.77 7.53 3.99
C HIS A 75 23.20 6.56 2.88
N HIS A 76 24.01 5.55 3.22
CA HIS A 76 24.42 4.50 2.27
C HIS A 76 23.22 3.71 1.73
N ALA A 77 22.29 3.32 2.60
CA ALA A 77 21.07 2.64 2.16
C ALA A 77 20.25 3.50 1.18
N CYS A 78 20.10 4.80 1.44
CA CYS A 78 19.40 5.69 0.53
C CYS A 78 20.15 5.92 -0.80
N ALA A 79 21.49 6.05 -0.77
CA ALA A 79 22.29 6.37 -1.93
C ALA A 79 22.51 5.17 -2.86
N ASP A 80 22.77 4.00 -2.28
CA ASP A 80 23.21 2.82 -3.02
C ASP A 80 22.05 1.86 -3.31
N TRP A 81 21.02 1.81 -2.45
CA TRP A 81 19.89 0.89 -2.58
C TRP A 81 18.56 1.57 -2.90
N GLY A 82 18.29 2.73 -2.30
CA GLY A 82 16.97 3.38 -2.35
C GLY A 82 15.90 2.70 -1.50
N PHE A 83 16.22 1.58 -0.82
CA PHE A 83 15.34 0.82 0.07
C PHE A 83 16.12 0.26 1.26
N PHE A 84 15.43 0.10 2.39
CA PHE A 84 15.96 -0.50 3.62
C PHE A 84 14.84 -1.01 4.51
N GLN A 85 15.17 -1.90 5.44
CA GLN A 85 14.29 -2.27 6.54
C GLN A 85 14.55 -1.37 7.74
N LEU A 86 13.49 -0.95 8.42
CA LEU A 86 13.59 -0.21 9.67
C LEU A 86 13.18 -1.12 10.82
N ILE A 87 14.03 -1.26 11.83
CA ILE A 87 13.74 -2.00 13.07
C ILE A 87 13.76 -1.06 14.27
N ASN A 88 13.21 -1.51 15.40
CA ASN A 88 13.11 -0.71 16.63
C ASN A 88 12.45 0.67 16.37
N HIS A 89 11.50 0.72 15.43
CA HIS A 89 10.85 1.94 14.92
C HIS A 89 9.87 2.58 15.92
N GLY A 90 9.55 1.90 17.03
CA GLY A 90 8.73 2.45 18.11
C GLY A 90 7.22 2.39 17.87
N VAL A 91 6.77 1.94 16.69
CA VAL A 91 5.36 1.64 16.43
C VAL A 91 4.97 0.41 17.26
N PRO A 92 3.93 0.49 18.11
CA PRO A 92 3.48 -0.65 18.91
C PRO A 92 3.06 -1.85 18.03
N ASP A 93 3.50 -3.05 18.41
CA ASP A 93 3.14 -4.29 17.70
C ASP A 93 1.63 -4.46 17.57
N GLN A 94 0.89 -4.18 18.64
CA GLN A 94 -0.57 -4.24 18.65
C GLN A 94 -1.22 -3.35 17.58
N ALA A 95 -0.68 -2.15 17.32
CA ALA A 95 -1.22 -1.26 16.29
C ALA A 95 -1.01 -1.84 14.88
N MET A 96 0.15 -2.46 14.64
CA MET A 96 0.44 -3.15 13.37
C MET A 96 -0.41 -4.41 13.20
N GLU A 97 -0.55 -5.21 14.25
CA GLU A 97 -1.35 -6.44 14.25
C GLU A 97 -2.83 -6.16 14.03
N ASN A 98 -3.40 -5.15 14.70
CA ASN A 98 -4.79 -4.75 14.50
C ASN A 98 -5.03 -4.28 13.06
N MET A 99 -4.15 -3.42 12.52
CA MET A 99 -4.27 -2.97 11.13
C MET A 99 -4.19 -4.14 10.14
N LYS A 100 -3.24 -5.06 10.33
CA LYS A 100 -3.10 -6.26 9.48
C LYS A 100 -4.34 -7.13 9.55
N ALA A 101 -4.86 -7.40 10.75
CA ALA A 101 -6.05 -8.19 10.96
C ALA A 101 -7.27 -7.55 10.26
N ASP A 102 -7.47 -6.25 10.44
CA ASP A 102 -8.61 -5.55 9.84
C ASP A 102 -8.53 -5.48 8.30
N ILE A 103 -7.33 -5.35 7.71
CA ILE A 103 -7.15 -5.46 6.25
C ILE A 103 -7.52 -6.87 5.78
N VAL A 104 -7.01 -7.90 6.46
CA VAL A 104 -7.31 -9.30 6.09
C VAL A 104 -8.80 -9.58 6.16
N GLU A 105 -9.48 -9.14 7.22
CA GLU A 105 -10.93 -9.31 7.37
C GLU A 105 -11.71 -8.53 6.31
N PHE A 106 -11.31 -7.29 5.99
CA PHE A 106 -11.91 -6.53 4.90
C PHE A 106 -11.83 -7.29 3.55
N PHE A 107 -10.66 -7.83 3.19
CA PHE A 107 -10.50 -8.54 1.92
C PHE A 107 -11.18 -9.91 1.87
N LYS A 108 -11.55 -10.48 3.03
CA LYS A 108 -12.39 -11.69 3.12
C LYS A 108 -13.88 -11.40 2.92
N LEU A 109 -14.33 -10.16 3.06
CA LEU A 109 -15.73 -9.80 2.86
C LEU A 109 -16.20 -10.14 1.43
N PRO A 110 -17.50 -10.41 1.25
CA PRO A 110 -18.11 -10.52 -0.07
C PRO A 110 -17.79 -9.30 -0.94
N LEU A 111 -17.65 -9.51 -2.25
CA LEU A 111 -17.31 -8.43 -3.19
C LEU A 111 -18.30 -7.25 -3.10
N GLU A 112 -19.59 -7.52 -2.93
CA GLU A 112 -20.61 -6.48 -2.82
C GLU A 112 -20.45 -5.61 -1.57
N GLU A 113 -19.96 -6.16 -0.46
CA GLU A 113 -19.66 -5.38 0.74
C GLU A 113 -18.41 -4.51 0.54
N LYS A 114 -17.38 -5.04 -0.11
CA LYS A 114 -16.16 -4.27 -0.44
C LYS A 114 -16.44 -3.11 -1.40
N LYS A 115 -17.41 -3.29 -2.32
CA LYS A 115 -17.88 -2.24 -3.24
C LYS A 115 -18.53 -1.06 -2.53
N ALA A 116 -18.91 -1.16 -1.26
CA ALA A 116 -19.32 0.01 -0.48
C ALA A 116 -18.20 1.06 -0.35
N SER A 117 -16.94 0.62 -0.44
CA SER A 117 -15.75 1.47 -0.48
C SER A 117 -15.22 1.69 -1.90
N ALA A 118 -16.00 1.40 -2.95
CA ALA A 118 -15.52 1.47 -4.33
C ALA A 118 -14.99 2.86 -4.72
N GLN A 119 -14.03 2.87 -5.64
CA GLN A 119 -13.53 4.12 -6.22
C GLN A 119 -14.65 4.90 -6.90
N LEU A 120 -14.68 6.22 -6.65
CA LEU A 120 -15.60 7.13 -7.32
C LEU A 120 -15.01 7.62 -8.65
N PRO A 121 -15.84 8.00 -9.63
CA PRO A 121 -15.36 8.62 -10.85
C PRO A 121 -14.45 9.81 -10.55
N ASN A 122 -13.27 9.86 -11.20
CA ASN A 122 -12.23 10.88 -11.00
C ASN A 122 -11.60 10.90 -9.59
N SER A 123 -11.71 9.82 -8.83
CA SER A 123 -11.02 9.61 -7.55
C SER A 123 -10.06 8.42 -7.65
N LEU A 124 -8.87 8.56 -7.06
CA LEU A 124 -7.97 7.43 -6.84
C LEU A 124 -8.31 6.67 -5.56
N GLU A 125 -8.99 7.31 -4.60
CA GLU A 125 -9.39 6.70 -3.34
C GLU A 125 -10.54 5.72 -3.52
N GLY A 126 -10.46 4.62 -2.80
CA GLY A 126 -11.44 3.54 -2.74
C GLY A 126 -10.85 2.18 -3.08
N TYR A 127 -11.74 1.19 -3.10
CA TYR A 127 -11.51 -0.18 -3.52
C TYR A 127 -11.65 -0.29 -5.04
N GLY A 128 -10.62 -0.80 -5.71
CA GLY A 128 -10.58 -0.92 -7.17
C GLY A 128 -9.14 -0.91 -7.69
N GLN A 129 -8.98 -1.05 -9.01
CA GLN A 129 -7.68 -0.84 -9.65
C GLN A 129 -7.55 0.62 -10.07
N THR A 130 -6.38 1.21 -9.81
CA THR A 130 -6.05 2.57 -10.27
C THR A 130 -5.25 2.53 -11.57
N PHE A 131 -5.32 3.61 -12.34
CA PHE A 131 -4.50 3.86 -13.54
C PHE A 131 -4.70 2.87 -14.69
N VAL A 132 -5.94 2.37 -14.89
CA VAL A 132 -6.29 1.62 -16.10
C VAL A 132 -6.74 2.59 -17.19
N VAL A 133 -5.88 2.85 -18.18
CA VAL A 133 -6.07 3.89 -19.18
C VAL A 133 -6.38 3.38 -20.59
N SER A 134 -6.23 2.07 -20.84
CA SER A 134 -6.55 1.46 -22.14
C SER A 134 -6.90 -0.03 -22.04
N ASP A 135 -7.56 -0.56 -23.08
CA ASP A 135 -7.96 -1.98 -23.15
C ASP A 135 -6.79 -2.93 -23.46
N ASP A 136 -5.73 -2.42 -24.08
CA ASP A 136 -4.49 -3.16 -24.37
C ASP A 136 -3.47 -3.09 -23.22
N GLN A 137 -3.71 -2.23 -22.22
CA GLN A 137 -2.89 -2.16 -21.03
C GLN A 137 -2.86 -3.51 -20.32
N LYS A 138 -1.63 -3.92 -20.02
CA LYS A 138 -1.36 -5.06 -19.14
C LYS A 138 -1.62 -4.68 -17.68
N LEU A 139 -2.30 -5.56 -16.96
CA LEU A 139 -2.80 -5.35 -15.61
C LEU A 139 -2.00 -6.14 -14.59
N ASP A 140 -1.98 -5.63 -13.36
CA ASP A 140 -1.39 -6.35 -12.23
C ASP A 140 -2.39 -7.36 -11.66
N TRP A 141 -1.87 -8.50 -11.19
CA TRP A 141 -2.66 -9.53 -10.52
C TRP A 141 -2.93 -9.16 -9.05
N ALA A 142 -3.63 -8.05 -8.83
CA ALA A 142 -3.92 -7.52 -7.50
C ALA A 142 -5.26 -6.78 -7.45
N ASP A 143 -5.89 -6.77 -6.29
CA ASP A 143 -6.93 -5.81 -5.93
C ASP A 143 -6.36 -4.81 -4.92
N MET A 144 -6.82 -3.56 -4.96
CA MET A 144 -6.25 -2.49 -4.14
C MET A 144 -7.35 -1.74 -3.38
N LEU A 145 -7.03 -1.32 -2.16
CA LEU A 145 -7.76 -0.33 -1.40
C LEU A 145 -6.81 0.86 -1.20
N TYR A 146 -7.09 1.98 -1.85
CA TYR A 146 -6.30 3.21 -1.70
C TYR A 146 -7.05 4.21 -0.83
N LEU A 147 -6.47 4.64 0.28
CA LEU A 147 -7.09 5.58 1.22
C LEU A 147 -6.10 6.66 1.61
N ILE A 148 -6.55 7.92 1.58
CA ILE A 148 -5.79 9.03 2.14
C ILE A 148 -5.98 9.02 3.66
N THR A 149 -4.87 8.85 4.38
CA THR A 149 -4.88 8.85 5.85
C THR A 149 -4.39 10.15 6.44
N ARG A 150 -3.62 10.95 5.71
CA ARG A 150 -3.15 12.28 6.14
C ARG A 150 -3.05 13.26 4.94
N PRO A 151 -3.22 14.57 5.18
CA PRO A 151 -3.62 15.20 6.46
C PRO A 151 -5.08 14.88 6.81
N LEU A 152 -5.48 15.07 8.09
CA LEU A 152 -6.79 14.62 8.58
C LEU A 152 -7.98 15.21 7.81
N HIS A 153 -7.85 16.46 7.35
CA HIS A 153 -8.89 17.17 6.59
C HIS A 153 -9.05 16.66 5.15
N SER A 154 -8.11 15.85 4.65
CA SER A 154 -8.19 15.22 3.34
C SER A 154 -8.78 13.82 3.39
N ARG A 155 -9.11 13.30 4.59
CA ARG A 155 -9.71 11.97 4.73
C ARG A 155 -11.13 11.97 4.18
N ASN A 156 -11.40 11.06 3.25
CA ASN A 156 -12.76 10.76 2.84
C ASN A 156 -13.30 9.55 3.63
N ILE A 157 -13.94 9.82 4.77
CA ILE A 157 -14.43 8.77 5.70
C ILE A 157 -15.53 7.90 5.07
N ASP A 158 -16.25 8.42 4.07
CA ASP A 158 -17.28 7.66 3.37
C ASP A 158 -16.68 6.50 2.55
N LEU A 159 -15.42 6.63 2.12
CA LEU A 159 -14.69 5.56 1.42
C LEU A 159 -13.99 4.59 2.38
N TRP A 160 -13.87 4.94 3.67
CA TRP A 160 -13.23 4.06 4.65
C TRP A 160 -14.17 2.89 4.98
N PRO A 161 -13.69 1.64 4.93
CA PRO A 161 -14.50 0.47 5.27
C PRO A 161 -15.21 0.63 6.61
N ALA A 162 -16.51 0.30 6.63
CA ALA A 162 -17.30 0.21 7.86
C ALA A 162 -17.22 -1.20 8.48
N GLN A 163 -16.76 -2.18 7.70
CA GLN A 163 -16.48 -3.54 8.14
C GLN A 163 -15.02 -3.90 7.83
N PRO A 164 -14.29 -4.53 8.76
CA PRO A 164 -14.71 -4.77 10.16
C PRO A 164 -14.94 -3.46 10.93
N LEU A 165 -15.79 -3.48 11.96
CA LEU A 165 -16.17 -2.28 12.73
C LEU A 165 -14.95 -1.52 13.33
N THR A 166 -13.85 -2.24 13.56
CA THR A 166 -12.57 -1.74 14.08
C THR A 166 -11.70 -1.07 13.02
N PHE A 167 -11.98 -1.25 11.72
CA PHE A 167 -11.07 -0.86 10.64
C PHE A 167 -10.66 0.61 10.70
N ARG A 168 -11.63 1.51 10.92
CA ARG A 168 -11.40 2.97 10.92
C ARG A 168 -10.52 3.42 12.10
N ASP A 169 -10.71 2.78 13.24
CA ASP A 169 -9.94 3.08 14.45
C ASP A 169 -8.53 2.52 14.33
N SER A 170 -8.37 1.27 13.87
CA SER A 170 -7.07 0.65 13.60
C SER A 170 -6.26 1.46 12.58
N LEU A 171 -6.88 1.90 11.47
CA LEU A 171 -6.24 2.74 10.46
C LEU A 171 -5.84 4.11 11.02
N SER A 172 -6.69 4.71 11.85
CA SER A 172 -6.38 6.01 12.48
C SER A 172 -5.22 5.90 13.46
N CYS A 173 -5.22 4.88 14.32
CA CYS A 173 -4.15 4.60 15.27
C CYS A 173 -2.83 4.32 14.54
N TYR A 174 -2.84 3.40 13.58
CA TYR A 174 -1.64 3.05 12.83
C TYR A 174 -1.07 4.24 12.04
N SER A 175 -1.93 5.05 11.40
CA SER A 175 -1.55 6.29 10.72
C SER A 175 -0.89 7.31 11.67
N MET A 176 -1.36 7.41 12.91
CA MET A 176 -0.76 8.30 13.92
C MET A 176 0.63 7.82 14.33
N GLU A 177 0.81 6.52 14.56
CA GLU A 177 2.12 5.97 14.90
C GLU A 177 3.12 6.15 13.75
N LEU A 178 2.70 5.91 12.50
CA LEU A 178 3.55 6.13 11.32
C LEU A 178 3.95 7.59 11.12
N LYS A 179 3.10 8.55 11.51
CA LYS A 179 3.46 9.99 11.50
C LYS A 179 4.72 10.24 12.32
N THR A 180 4.84 9.59 13.49
CA THR A 180 5.99 9.81 14.39
C THR A 180 7.30 9.32 13.76
N VAL A 181 7.25 8.17 13.08
CA VAL A 181 8.39 7.58 12.38
C VAL A 181 8.80 8.41 11.16
N ALA A 182 7.83 8.89 10.38
CA ALA A 182 8.09 9.72 9.20
C ALA A 182 8.64 11.13 9.51
N GLY A 183 8.60 11.56 10.79
CA GLY A 183 9.09 12.87 11.20
C GLY A 183 8.23 14.05 10.74
N ASP A 184 7.00 13.80 10.30
CA ASP A 184 6.10 14.86 9.84
C ASP A 184 5.56 15.65 11.04
N ARG A 185 6.26 16.72 11.42
CA ARG A 185 5.89 17.63 12.53
C ARG A 185 4.89 18.72 12.13
N ARG A 186 4.08 18.52 11.09
CA ARG A 186 3.02 19.47 10.69
C ARG A 186 1.61 18.89 10.87
#